data_AF-A0A8J5U4X4-F1
#
_entry.id   AF-A0A8J5U4X4-F1
#
_cell.length_a   1.000
_cell.length_b   1.000
_cell.length_c   1.000
_cell.angle_alpha   90.00
_cell.angle_beta   90.00
_cell.angle_gamma   90.00
#
_symmetry.space_group_name_H-M   'P 1'
#
loop_
_entity.id
_entity.type
_entity.pdbx_description
1 polymer ?
#
loop_
_entity_poly.entity_id
_entity_poly.type
_entity_poly.pdbx_seq_one_letter_code
_entity_poly.pdbx_strand_id
1 'polypeptide(L)'
;MSNDPVNKQREAATPFRGGETDSMGIKKDSRPEHSPYASQVCAVYFQGNGPLHIPHALLHQSVELASRSAATGCFSSSSRDLHLNDIDYNTGHVLIHFMATGRYQCLKPQGETIMISYASEFTTALRVYAAAQSFQLPSLRDLARREIIALGDRLSLPSLVDIMEESSLSLSTLPGIAAYVESRILAFAENITYPTSEKVLSEIGTPNTLSMVLLKTILLLQTSKVSLRDDSLRKEELVEILRGLSDTGPIVKGKASDVDRVMKEAEEQAAKRAEETAAKEAEKAAAAAVAVAQRIAEAQATEAEAANEEEEIACLLAKKARRGKLVKKDRERLSALEHNATKRAEAKTALALSAPAADEVDLSEPSFTFPTLDDDYNSVRSSVDRDIPAPDQPHTKNKDESFAEHASSNSPSSNDNDWQYMGISPSSASDGSI
;
A
#
# COMPACT_ATOMS: atom_id res chain seq x y z
N MET A 1 -35.59 -18.32 71.33
CA MET A 1 -34.59 -19.26 71.89
C MET A 1 -35.14 -20.66 71.64
N SER A 2 -34.48 -21.63 71.05
CA SER A 2 -33.22 -21.74 70.32
C SER A 2 -33.34 -23.11 69.63
N ASN A 3 -33.07 -23.19 68.33
CA ASN A 3 -33.10 -24.45 67.59
C ASN A 3 -31.70 -25.08 67.58
N ASP A 4 -31.62 -26.33 68.02
CA ASP A 4 -30.57 -27.30 67.71
C ASP A 4 -31.02 -28.16 66.50
N PRO A 5 -30.20 -29.08 65.95
CA PRO A 5 -28.78 -29.01 65.56
C PRO A 5 -28.59 -29.61 64.13
N VAL A 6 -27.35 -29.83 63.67
CA VAL A 6 -26.86 -31.13 63.12
C VAL A 6 -25.47 -30.98 62.48
N ASN A 7 -24.59 -31.80 63.02
CA ASN A 7 -23.23 -32.22 62.69
C ASN A 7 -22.99 -32.66 61.23
N LYS A 8 -21.77 -32.42 60.70
CA LYS A 8 -21.10 -33.33 59.73
C LYS A 8 -19.58 -33.14 59.69
N GLN A 9 -18.87 -34.26 59.89
CA GLN A 9 -17.41 -34.44 59.89
C GLN A 9 -16.82 -34.71 58.48
N ARG A 10 -15.48 -34.58 58.42
CA ARG A 10 -14.47 -34.79 57.36
C ARG A 10 -14.39 -36.19 56.73
N GLU A 11 -13.88 -36.25 55.49
CA GLU A 11 -12.84 -37.15 54.91
C GLU A 11 -12.51 -36.63 53.47
N ALA A 12 -11.31 -36.09 53.15
CA ALA A 12 -10.00 -36.70 52.81
C ALA A 12 -9.90 -37.38 51.43
N ALA A 13 -9.14 -36.78 50.49
CA ALA A 13 -8.51 -37.45 49.35
C ALA A 13 -7.21 -36.73 48.92
N THR A 14 -6.13 -37.49 48.76
CA THR A 14 -4.73 -37.12 48.49
C THR A 14 -4.41 -36.83 47.01
N PRO A 15 -3.28 -36.17 46.69
CA PRO A 15 -2.94 -35.70 45.34
C PRO A 15 -2.20 -36.76 44.51
N PHE A 16 -2.48 -36.82 43.20
CA PHE A 16 -1.74 -37.65 42.25
C PHE A 16 -1.02 -36.75 41.23
N ARG A 17 0.31 -36.83 41.21
CA ARG A 17 1.20 -36.08 40.31
C ARG A 17 1.48 -36.92 39.06
N GLY A 18 1.18 -36.37 37.89
CA GLY A 18 1.79 -36.67 36.59
C GLY A 18 1.63 -35.39 35.78
N GLY A 19 2.67 -34.67 35.38
CA GLY A 19 3.80 -35.17 34.61
C GLY A 19 3.66 -34.72 33.16
N GLU A 20 3.27 -33.46 32.92
CA GLU A 20 3.32 -32.82 31.60
C GLU A 20 4.36 -31.70 31.68
N THR A 21 5.33 -31.77 30.78
CA THR A 21 6.38 -30.78 30.64
C THR A 21 5.77 -29.48 30.11
N ASP A 22 5.40 -28.60 31.03
CA ASP A 22 5.12 -27.20 30.77
C ASP A 22 6.39 -26.55 30.21
N SER A 23 6.54 -26.59 28.88
CA SER A 23 7.34 -25.60 28.17
C SER A 23 6.67 -24.25 28.40
N MET A 24 7.07 -23.56 29.47
CA MET A 24 6.74 -22.16 29.73
C MET A 24 7.24 -21.31 28.54
N GLY A 25 6.40 -21.22 27.50
CA GLY A 25 6.43 -20.08 26.62
C GLY A 25 6.09 -18.87 27.47
N ILE A 26 7.12 -18.12 27.90
CA ILE A 26 6.94 -16.82 28.53
C ILE A 26 6.10 -16.00 27.53
N LYS A 27 4.79 -15.86 27.80
CA LYS A 27 3.92 -14.98 27.03
C LYS A 27 4.49 -13.58 27.21
N LYS A 28 5.20 -13.11 26.19
CA LYS A 28 5.78 -11.76 26.17
C LYS A 28 4.63 -10.79 26.41
N ASP A 29 4.74 -9.97 27.46
CA ASP A 29 3.74 -8.96 27.78
C ASP A 29 3.59 -8.03 26.58
N SER A 30 2.39 -7.97 26.02
CA SER A 30 2.09 -7.21 24.80
C SER A 30 1.61 -5.79 25.09
N ARG A 31 1.58 -5.37 26.36
CA ARG A 31 1.20 -4.01 26.75
C ARG A 31 2.31 -3.04 26.37
N PRO A 32 1.98 -1.84 25.86
CA PRO A 32 2.99 -0.87 25.45
C PRO A 32 3.69 -0.27 26.69
N GLU A 33 5.00 -0.03 26.57
CA GLU A 33 5.81 0.59 27.63
C GLU A 33 5.52 2.11 27.77
N HIS A 34 5.07 2.74 26.69
CA HIS A 34 4.70 4.15 26.63
C HIS A 34 3.32 4.32 25.98
N SER A 35 2.60 5.36 26.38
CA SER A 35 1.31 5.68 25.76
C SER A 35 1.52 6.02 24.29
N PRO A 36 0.89 5.31 23.33
CA PRO A 36 1.00 5.64 21.91
C PRO A 36 0.39 7.02 21.58
N TYR A 37 -0.41 7.58 22.48
CA TYR A 37 -1.02 8.90 22.36
C TYR A 37 -0.13 10.03 22.90
N ALA A 38 0.99 9.72 23.53
CA ALA A 38 1.95 10.72 24.02
C ALA A 38 2.90 11.23 22.91
N SER A 39 2.85 10.64 21.71
CA SER A 39 3.66 11.09 20.57
C SER A 39 3.08 12.34 19.89
N GLN A 40 3.93 13.07 19.16
CA GLN A 40 3.49 14.21 18.34
C GLN A 40 2.38 13.80 17.35
N VAL A 41 1.41 14.68 17.16
CA VAL A 41 0.30 14.49 16.22
C VAL A 41 0.77 14.82 14.79
N CYS A 42 0.44 13.94 13.85
CA CYS A 42 0.64 14.12 12.41
C CYS A 42 -0.71 14.46 11.75
N ALA A 43 -0.72 15.46 10.88
CA ALA A 43 -1.86 15.81 10.05
C ALA A 43 -1.74 15.06 8.71
N VAL A 44 -2.78 14.31 8.34
CA VAL A 44 -2.82 13.50 7.13
C VAL A 44 -3.89 14.02 6.19
N TYR A 45 -3.51 14.28 4.95
CA TYR A 45 -4.37 14.77 3.87
C TYR A 45 -4.55 13.68 2.81
N PHE A 46 -5.78 13.51 2.32
CA PHE A 46 -6.20 12.48 1.37
C PHE A 46 -6.81 13.15 0.13
N GLN A 47 -6.10 13.13 -1.01
CA GLN A 47 -6.53 13.84 -2.22
C GLN A 47 -6.91 15.32 -1.99
N GLY A 48 -6.17 16.01 -1.13
CA GLY A 48 -6.46 17.40 -0.74
C GLY A 48 -7.62 17.57 0.25
N ASN A 49 -8.27 16.50 0.69
CA ASN A 49 -9.26 16.52 1.76
C ASN A 49 -8.62 16.19 3.12
N GLY A 50 -9.04 16.87 4.19
CA GLY A 50 -8.46 16.69 5.52
C GLY A 50 -8.34 18.02 6.28
N PRO A 51 -7.53 18.07 7.35
CA PRO A 51 -6.67 17.00 7.87
C PRO A 51 -7.40 16.00 8.79
N LEU A 52 -7.02 14.72 8.69
CA LEU A 52 -7.24 13.74 9.75
C LEU A 52 -5.98 13.66 10.62
N HIS A 53 -6.15 13.58 11.93
CA HIS A 53 -5.04 13.61 12.89
C HIS A 53 -4.77 12.24 13.49
N ILE A 54 -3.50 11.84 13.52
CA ILE A 54 -3.07 10.58 14.14
C ILE A 54 -1.74 10.77 14.90
N PRO A 55 -1.58 10.17 16.09
CA PRO A 55 -0.28 10.12 16.77
C PRO A 55 0.79 9.44 15.90
N HIS A 56 1.98 10.04 15.82
CA HIS A 56 3.10 9.51 15.03
C HIS A 56 3.49 8.08 15.42
N ALA A 57 3.34 7.71 16.70
CA ALA A 57 3.63 6.35 17.17
C ALA A 57 2.78 5.29 16.44
N LEU A 58 1.55 5.63 16.03
CA LEU A 58 0.66 4.70 15.34
C LEU A 58 1.03 4.53 13.85
N LEU A 59 1.74 5.47 13.24
CA LEU A 59 2.20 5.34 11.84
C LEU A 59 3.20 4.19 11.67
N HIS A 60 3.96 3.85 12.73
CA HIS A 60 4.89 2.71 12.72
C HIS A 60 4.21 1.34 12.61
N GLN A 61 2.88 1.26 12.70
CA GLN A 61 2.15 0.04 12.36
C GLN A 61 2.30 -0.35 10.88
N SER A 62 2.67 0.60 10.02
CA SER A 62 2.99 0.36 8.60
C SER A 62 4.37 0.92 8.28
N VAL A 63 5.25 0.08 7.73
CA VAL A 63 6.59 0.48 7.29
C VAL A 63 6.50 1.52 6.15
N GLU A 64 5.53 1.37 5.26
CA GLU A 64 5.32 2.26 4.12
C GLU A 64 4.82 3.64 4.54
N LEU A 65 3.85 3.72 5.45
CA LEU A 65 3.36 5.00 5.96
C LEU A 65 4.42 5.73 6.78
N ALA A 66 5.19 4.99 7.59
CA ALA A 66 6.33 5.54 8.31
C ALA A 66 7.38 6.12 7.35
N SER A 67 7.71 5.38 6.27
CA SER A 67 8.68 5.81 5.26
C SER A 67 8.21 7.07 4.52
N ARG A 68 6.93 7.11 4.10
CA ARG A 68 6.34 8.30 3.46
C ARG A 68 6.36 9.51 4.38
N SER A 69 6.07 9.33 5.67
CA SER A 69 6.13 10.42 6.66
C SER A 69 7.54 10.94 6.90
N ALA A 70 8.56 10.08 6.84
CA ALA A 70 9.95 10.48 6.97
C ALA A 70 10.44 11.28 5.74
N ALA A 71 10.01 10.87 4.54
CA ALA A 71 10.35 11.55 3.29
C ALA A 71 9.79 12.98 3.21
N THR A 72 8.65 13.25 3.87
CA THR A 72 8.06 14.60 3.91
C THR A 72 8.76 15.54 4.91
N GLY A 73 9.69 15.03 5.72
CA GLY A 73 10.28 15.73 6.87
C GLY A 73 11.51 16.62 6.59
N CYS A 74 11.86 16.93 5.34
CA CYS A 74 13.13 17.60 5.04
C CYS A 74 13.15 19.12 5.28
N PHE A 75 12.00 19.80 5.47
CA PHE A 75 12.00 21.25 5.71
C PHE A 75 10.86 21.68 6.64
N SER A 76 11.22 22.25 7.80
CA SER A 76 10.37 22.95 8.78
C SER A 76 9.82 22.16 9.97
N SER A 77 10.09 22.68 11.17
CA SER A 77 9.89 22.03 12.47
C SER A 77 8.47 22.15 13.07
N SER A 78 7.46 22.62 12.30
CA SER A 78 6.18 23.03 12.90
C SER A 78 4.93 22.24 12.49
N SER A 79 4.95 21.39 11.46
CA SER A 79 3.91 20.37 11.25
C SER A 79 4.39 19.33 10.25
N ARG A 80 4.43 18.05 10.64
CA ARG A 80 4.67 16.95 9.71
C ARG A 80 3.35 16.63 9.01
N ASP A 81 3.09 17.32 7.91
CA ASP A 81 1.90 17.10 7.10
C ASP A 81 2.17 15.96 6.12
N LEU A 82 1.43 14.85 6.24
CA LEU A 82 1.53 13.70 5.33
C LEU A 82 0.45 13.83 4.25
N HIS A 83 0.85 13.85 2.98
CA HIS A 83 -0.08 13.94 1.85
C HIS A 83 -0.16 12.60 1.11
N LEU A 84 -1.32 11.97 1.14
CA LEU A 84 -1.64 10.70 0.48
C LEU A 84 -2.63 10.97 -0.67
N ASN A 85 -2.11 11.39 -1.82
CA ASN A 85 -2.93 11.72 -3.00
C ASN A 85 -3.41 10.49 -3.77
N ASP A 86 -2.84 9.32 -3.49
CA ASP A 86 -3.23 8.02 -4.03
C ASP A 86 -4.48 7.44 -3.37
N ILE A 87 -4.91 8.00 -2.22
CA ILE A 87 -5.99 7.47 -1.38
C ILE A 87 -7.10 8.50 -1.23
N ASP A 88 -8.34 8.08 -1.46
CA ASP A 88 -9.52 8.93 -1.23
C ASP A 88 -9.81 9.11 0.27
N TYR A 89 -10.56 10.17 0.59
CA TYR A 89 -10.85 10.53 1.98
C TYR A 89 -11.62 9.45 2.77
N ASN A 90 -12.55 8.73 2.13
CA ASN A 90 -13.33 7.68 2.80
C ASN A 90 -12.42 6.50 3.15
N THR A 91 -11.58 6.07 2.22
CA THR A 91 -10.54 5.06 2.44
C THR A 91 -9.55 5.51 3.51
N GLY A 92 -9.14 6.79 3.49
CA GLY A 92 -8.28 7.41 4.48
C GLY A 92 -8.86 7.38 5.90
N HIS A 93 -10.16 7.64 6.05
CA HIS A 93 -10.85 7.49 7.34
C HIS A 93 -10.73 6.07 7.89
N VAL A 94 -11.02 5.04 7.07
CA VAL A 94 -10.95 3.64 7.53
C VAL A 94 -9.53 3.29 7.97
N LEU A 95 -8.51 3.75 7.23
CA LEU A 95 -7.11 3.54 7.55
C LEU A 95 -6.73 4.14 8.92
N ILE A 96 -7.06 5.41 9.14
CA ILE A 96 -6.76 6.11 10.40
C ILE A 96 -7.56 5.50 11.56
N HIS A 97 -8.84 5.19 11.36
CA HIS A 97 -9.69 4.56 12.37
C HIS A 97 -9.13 3.18 12.77
N PHE A 98 -8.70 2.38 11.79
CA PHE A 98 -8.08 1.09 12.06
C PHE A 98 -6.79 1.23 12.85
N MET A 99 -5.89 2.15 12.49
CA MET A 99 -4.64 2.35 13.22
C MET A 99 -4.88 2.80 14.67
N ALA A 100 -5.93 3.57 14.91
CA ALA A 100 -6.30 4.05 16.24
C ALA A 100 -7.04 3.02 17.11
N THR A 101 -7.86 2.16 16.50
CA THR A 101 -8.82 1.30 17.24
C THR A 101 -8.65 -0.20 16.99
N GLY A 102 -7.95 -0.59 15.93
CA GLY A 102 -7.86 -1.96 15.44
C GLY A 102 -9.14 -2.48 14.77
N ARG A 103 -10.13 -1.61 14.51
CA ARG A 103 -11.44 -1.99 13.96
C ARG A 103 -11.64 -1.43 12.55
N TYR A 104 -12.53 -2.07 11.79
CA TYR A 104 -12.97 -1.57 10.49
C TYR A 104 -14.24 -0.75 10.66
N GLN A 105 -14.25 0.46 10.09
CA GLN A 105 -15.41 1.35 10.11
C GLN A 105 -15.38 2.27 8.88
N CYS A 106 -16.46 2.27 8.11
CA CYS A 106 -16.69 3.24 7.04
C CYS A 106 -17.38 4.51 7.58
N LEU A 107 -17.21 5.61 6.87
CA LEU A 107 -18.10 6.76 7.02
C LEU A 107 -19.51 6.39 6.52
N LYS A 108 -20.51 7.13 6.98
CA LYS A 108 -21.89 6.90 6.54
C LYS A 108 -21.96 7.03 5.00
N PRO A 109 -22.54 6.06 4.31
CA PRO A 109 -22.64 6.08 2.86
C PRO A 109 -23.50 7.26 2.39
N GLN A 110 -23.10 7.88 1.28
CA GLN A 110 -23.88 8.90 0.62
C GLN A 110 -24.85 8.23 -0.36
N GLY A 111 -26.15 8.24 -0.06
CA GLY A 111 -27.17 7.69 -0.95
C GLY A 111 -28.56 7.67 -0.32
N GLU A 112 -29.58 7.96 -1.12
CA GLU A 112 -30.98 7.96 -0.67
C GLU A 112 -31.57 6.54 -0.55
N THR A 113 -30.97 5.57 -1.24
CA THR A 113 -31.44 4.18 -1.25
C THR A 113 -30.42 3.21 -0.66
N ILE A 114 -30.93 2.11 -0.10
CA ILE A 114 -30.13 1.05 0.51
C ILE A 114 -29.14 0.43 -0.49
N MET A 115 -29.54 0.30 -1.77
CA MET A 115 -28.68 -0.30 -2.82
C MET A 115 -27.50 0.61 -3.17
N ILE A 116 -27.74 1.93 -3.30
CA ILE A 116 -26.68 2.92 -3.54
C ILE A 116 -25.71 2.95 -2.36
N SER A 117 -26.24 2.82 -1.13
CA SER A 117 -25.44 2.72 0.08
C SER A 117 -24.51 1.50 0.04
N TYR A 118 -25.01 0.29 -0.25
CA TYR A 118 -24.15 -0.90 -0.34
C TYR A 118 -23.12 -0.80 -1.47
N ALA A 119 -23.47 -0.22 -2.61
CA ALA A 119 -22.52 0.02 -3.70
C ALA A 119 -21.36 0.93 -3.24
N SER A 120 -21.68 2.06 -2.58
CA SER A 120 -20.65 2.99 -2.10
C SER A 120 -19.75 2.40 -1.00
N GLU A 121 -20.32 1.62 -0.08
CA GLU A 121 -19.55 0.93 0.96
C GLU A 121 -18.68 -0.17 0.36
N PHE A 122 -19.19 -0.90 -0.64
CA PHE A 122 -18.43 -1.94 -1.34
C PHE A 122 -17.26 -1.33 -2.12
N THR A 123 -17.47 -0.21 -2.83
CA THR A 123 -16.40 0.55 -3.48
C THR A 123 -15.32 0.97 -2.49
N THR A 124 -15.73 1.49 -1.33
CA THR A 124 -14.79 1.86 -0.26
C THR A 124 -14.03 0.64 0.26
N ALA A 125 -14.71 -0.50 0.47
CA ALA A 125 -14.08 -1.73 0.94
C ALA A 125 -13.01 -2.26 -0.03
N LEU A 126 -13.24 -2.19 -1.34
CA LEU A 126 -12.24 -2.56 -2.36
C LEU A 126 -11.00 -1.66 -2.29
N ARG A 127 -11.20 -0.35 -2.16
CA ARG A 127 -10.10 0.62 -2.06
C ARG A 127 -9.33 0.46 -0.75
N VAL A 128 -10.01 0.20 0.36
CA VAL A 128 -9.37 -0.12 1.64
C VAL A 128 -8.58 -1.42 1.54
N TYR A 129 -9.12 -2.45 0.88
CA TYR A 129 -8.38 -3.69 0.66
C TYR A 129 -7.10 -3.46 -0.16
N ALA A 130 -7.18 -2.67 -1.23
CA ALA A 130 -6.01 -2.29 -2.04
C ALA A 130 -4.99 -1.47 -1.24
N ALA A 131 -5.46 -0.48 -0.47
CA ALA A 131 -4.64 0.35 0.40
C ALA A 131 -3.99 -0.46 1.53
N ALA A 132 -4.72 -1.40 2.12
CA ALA A 132 -4.18 -2.27 3.16
C ALA A 132 -3.09 -3.20 2.62
N GLN A 133 -3.19 -3.62 1.36
CA GLN A 133 -2.12 -4.36 0.69
C GLN A 133 -0.91 -3.46 0.43
N SER A 134 -1.10 -2.25 -0.11
CA SER A 134 0.01 -1.33 -0.40
C SER A 134 0.75 -0.88 0.87
N PHE A 135 0.01 -0.62 1.95
CA PHE A 135 0.58 -0.22 3.24
C PHE A 135 0.98 -1.40 4.13
N GLN A 136 0.88 -2.65 3.65
CA GLN A 136 1.28 -3.86 4.37
C GLN A 136 0.58 -4.03 5.74
N LEU A 137 -0.74 -3.80 5.77
CA LEU A 137 -1.60 -3.94 6.95
C LEU A 137 -2.49 -5.19 6.83
N PRO A 138 -1.97 -6.40 7.11
CA PRO A 138 -2.68 -7.65 6.84
C PRO A 138 -3.98 -7.80 7.62
N SER A 139 -4.03 -7.32 8.87
CA SER A 139 -5.26 -7.37 9.69
C SER A 139 -6.37 -6.49 9.12
N LEU A 140 -6.04 -5.31 8.59
CA LEU A 140 -7.01 -4.44 7.91
C LEU A 140 -7.45 -5.06 6.59
N ARG A 141 -6.52 -5.66 5.84
CA ARG A 141 -6.84 -6.38 4.59
C ARG A 141 -7.83 -7.51 4.84
N ASP A 142 -7.62 -8.31 5.88
CA ASP A 142 -8.55 -9.40 6.24
C ASP A 142 -9.92 -8.88 6.69
N LEU A 143 -9.98 -7.74 7.39
CA LEU A 143 -11.24 -7.08 7.73
C LEU A 143 -11.98 -6.59 6.48
N ALA A 144 -11.28 -5.89 5.59
CA ALA A 144 -11.83 -5.39 4.33
C ALA A 144 -12.30 -6.54 3.43
N ARG A 145 -11.57 -7.66 3.39
CA ARG A 145 -11.97 -8.87 2.64
C ARG A 145 -13.33 -9.41 3.11
N ARG A 146 -13.53 -9.53 4.43
CA ARG A 146 -14.82 -9.96 5.00
C ARG A 146 -15.94 -8.99 4.65
N GLU A 147 -15.66 -7.70 4.64
CA GLU A 147 -16.64 -6.68 4.26
C GLU A 147 -17.01 -6.75 2.78
N ILE A 148 -16.03 -6.94 1.88
CA ILE A 148 -16.26 -7.17 0.45
C ILE A 148 -17.20 -8.35 0.23
N ILE A 149 -16.96 -9.49 0.90
CA ILE A 149 -17.81 -10.67 0.79
C ILE A 149 -19.23 -10.37 1.31
N ALA A 150 -19.34 -9.75 2.49
CA ALA A 150 -20.63 -9.48 3.12
C ALA A 150 -21.51 -8.49 2.35
N LEU A 151 -20.92 -7.43 1.80
CA LEU A 151 -21.61 -6.43 0.99
C LEU A 151 -21.88 -6.96 -0.42
N GLY A 152 -20.90 -7.63 -1.03
CA GLY A 152 -21.02 -8.17 -2.38
C GLY A 152 -22.08 -9.27 -2.51
N ASP A 153 -22.36 -10.02 -1.44
CA ASP A 153 -23.51 -10.94 -1.38
C ASP A 153 -24.86 -10.24 -1.49
N ARG A 154 -24.93 -8.95 -1.16
CA ARG A 154 -26.15 -8.11 -1.29
C ARG A 154 -26.26 -7.43 -2.64
N LEU A 155 -25.19 -7.41 -3.43
CA LEU A 155 -25.15 -6.80 -4.76
C LEU A 155 -25.55 -7.80 -5.84
N SER A 156 -26.26 -7.29 -6.86
CA SER A 156 -26.52 -8.04 -8.08
C SER A 156 -25.23 -8.19 -8.90
N LEU A 157 -25.19 -9.18 -9.80
CA LEU A 157 -24.03 -9.37 -10.67
C LEU A 157 -23.79 -8.17 -11.61
N PRO A 158 -24.82 -7.55 -12.23
CA PRO A 158 -24.66 -6.30 -12.99
C PRO A 158 -24.02 -5.17 -12.18
N SER A 159 -24.57 -4.87 -10.99
CA SER A 159 -24.01 -3.80 -10.13
C SER A 159 -22.57 -4.09 -9.72
N LEU A 160 -22.22 -5.35 -9.46
CA LEU A 160 -20.85 -5.74 -9.13
C LEU A 160 -19.90 -5.50 -10.31
N VAL A 161 -20.30 -5.82 -11.54
CA VAL A 161 -19.50 -5.57 -12.75
C VAL A 161 -19.31 -4.08 -12.99
N ASP A 162 -20.38 -3.28 -12.85
CA ASP A 162 -20.32 -1.82 -13.00
C ASP A 162 -19.34 -1.21 -11.98
N ILE A 163 -19.42 -1.60 -10.71
CA ILE A 163 -18.51 -1.10 -9.66
C ILE A 163 -17.06 -1.53 -9.92
N MET A 164 -16.82 -2.76 -10.41
CA MET A 164 -15.47 -3.21 -10.75
C MET A 164 -14.85 -2.35 -11.87
N GLU A 165 -15.65 -2.00 -12.87
CA GLU A 165 -15.21 -1.19 -14.00
C GLU A 165 -14.95 0.26 -13.59
N GLU A 166 -15.86 0.86 -12.81
CA GLU A 166 -15.71 2.21 -12.25
C GLU A 166 -14.51 2.34 -11.29
N SER A 167 -14.23 1.29 -10.53
CA SER A 167 -13.13 1.31 -9.56
C SER A 167 -11.76 1.23 -10.24
N SER A 168 -11.68 0.86 -11.53
CA SER A 168 -10.44 0.76 -12.32
C SER A 168 -9.32 -0.04 -11.63
N LEU A 169 -9.68 -1.03 -10.82
CA LEU A 169 -8.72 -1.81 -10.05
C LEU A 169 -8.00 -2.81 -10.94
N SER A 170 -6.68 -2.85 -10.83
CA SER A 170 -5.87 -3.84 -11.54
C SER A 170 -6.02 -5.21 -10.88
N LEU A 171 -6.87 -6.07 -11.46
CA LEU A 171 -7.07 -7.45 -11.00
C LEU A 171 -5.79 -8.28 -11.01
N SER A 172 -4.78 -7.90 -11.81
CA SER A 172 -3.46 -8.55 -11.79
C SER A 172 -2.68 -8.25 -10.51
N THR A 173 -2.93 -7.09 -9.88
CA THR A 173 -2.27 -6.66 -8.63
C THR A 173 -3.02 -7.14 -7.39
N LEU A 174 -4.33 -7.40 -7.53
CA LEU A 174 -5.22 -7.82 -6.46
C LEU A 174 -5.83 -9.20 -6.78
N PRO A 175 -5.02 -10.28 -6.75
CA PRO A 175 -5.44 -11.63 -7.11
C PRO A 175 -6.59 -12.16 -6.25
N GLY A 176 -6.68 -11.72 -4.98
CA GLY A 176 -7.81 -12.06 -4.12
C GLY A 176 -9.13 -11.50 -4.64
N ILE A 177 -9.15 -10.25 -5.12
CA ILE A 177 -10.36 -9.66 -5.73
C ILE A 177 -10.70 -10.37 -7.03
N ALA A 178 -9.72 -10.71 -7.86
CA ALA A 178 -9.94 -11.46 -9.10
C ALA A 178 -10.64 -12.80 -8.82
N ALA A 179 -10.13 -13.56 -7.85
CA ALA A 179 -10.71 -14.84 -7.45
C ALA A 179 -12.13 -14.69 -6.86
N TYR A 180 -12.40 -13.60 -6.14
CA TYR A 180 -13.74 -13.28 -5.65
C TYR A 180 -14.73 -13.03 -6.78
N VAL A 181 -14.38 -12.17 -7.74
CA VAL A 181 -15.24 -11.84 -8.90
C VAL A 181 -15.49 -13.10 -9.74
N GLU A 182 -14.46 -13.91 -9.98
CA GLU A 182 -14.59 -15.20 -10.66
C GLU A 182 -15.56 -16.13 -9.92
N SER A 183 -15.41 -16.26 -8.59
CA SER A 183 -16.30 -17.08 -7.77
C SER A 183 -17.76 -16.62 -7.85
N ARG A 184 -18.00 -15.29 -7.89
CA ARG A 184 -19.35 -14.72 -8.03
C ARG A 184 -19.95 -15.01 -9.41
N ILE A 185 -19.16 -14.90 -10.47
CA ILE A 185 -19.62 -15.19 -11.84
C ILE A 185 -19.92 -16.69 -11.99
N LEU A 186 -19.06 -17.56 -11.49
CA LEU A 186 -19.25 -19.02 -11.52
C LEU A 186 -20.48 -19.44 -10.72
N ALA A 187 -20.61 -18.96 -9.48
CA ALA A 187 -21.77 -19.25 -8.64
C ALA A 187 -23.07 -18.79 -9.30
N PHE A 188 -23.06 -17.65 -10.00
CA PHE A 188 -24.20 -17.19 -10.77
C PHE A 188 -24.51 -18.11 -11.97
N ALA A 189 -23.49 -18.51 -12.73
CA ALA A 189 -23.65 -19.40 -13.88
C ALA A 189 -24.14 -20.81 -13.49
N GLU A 190 -23.74 -21.33 -12.33
CA GLU A 190 -24.18 -22.63 -11.81
C GLU A 190 -25.64 -22.61 -11.35
N ASN A 191 -26.10 -21.48 -10.81
CA ASN A 191 -27.45 -21.32 -10.26
C ASN A 191 -28.42 -20.61 -11.21
N ILE A 192 -28.05 -20.46 -12.49
CA ILE A 192 -28.87 -19.73 -13.44
C ILE A 192 -30.17 -20.47 -13.77
N THR A 193 -31.30 -19.83 -13.48
CA THR A 193 -32.63 -20.29 -13.89
C THR A 193 -33.23 -19.28 -14.86
N TYR A 194 -34.16 -19.72 -15.71
CA TYR A 194 -34.86 -18.84 -16.65
C TYR A 194 -35.41 -17.55 -16.00
N PRO A 195 -36.18 -17.59 -14.89
CA PRO A 195 -36.69 -16.36 -14.26
C PRO A 195 -35.58 -15.47 -13.70
N THR A 196 -34.50 -16.05 -13.17
CA THR A 196 -33.35 -15.29 -12.67
C THR A 196 -32.63 -14.59 -13.81
N SER A 197 -32.46 -15.28 -14.94
CA SER A 197 -31.81 -14.73 -16.12
C SER A 197 -32.59 -13.58 -16.76
N GLU A 198 -33.92 -13.67 -16.86
CA GLU A 198 -34.80 -12.59 -17.34
C GLU A 198 -34.72 -11.36 -16.43
N LYS A 199 -34.69 -11.57 -15.10
CA LYS A 199 -34.52 -10.47 -14.13
C LYS A 199 -33.20 -9.75 -14.34
N VAL A 200 -32.10 -10.48 -14.48
CA VAL A 200 -30.76 -9.90 -14.67
C VAL A 200 -30.65 -9.23 -16.05
N LEU A 201 -31.24 -9.79 -17.11
CA LEU A 201 -31.28 -9.16 -18.43
C LEU A 201 -32.07 -7.84 -18.41
N SER A 202 -33.16 -7.78 -17.64
CA SER A 202 -33.95 -6.56 -17.44
C SER A 202 -33.15 -5.49 -16.69
N GLU A 203 -32.36 -5.89 -15.69
CA GLU A 203 -31.48 -4.99 -14.93
C GLU A 203 -30.33 -4.44 -15.80
N ILE A 204 -29.73 -5.29 -16.65
CA ILE A 204 -28.68 -4.87 -17.60
C ILE A 204 -29.20 -3.84 -18.60
N GLY A 205 -30.44 -4.00 -19.08
CA GLY A 205 -31.04 -3.10 -20.07
C GLY A 205 -30.17 -2.94 -21.33
N THR A 206 -29.80 -1.69 -21.65
CA THR A 206 -28.87 -1.35 -22.74
C THR A 206 -27.44 -1.27 -22.21
N PRO A 207 -26.57 -2.26 -22.49
CA PRO A 207 -25.22 -2.27 -21.96
C PRO A 207 -24.39 -1.15 -22.58
N ASN A 208 -23.68 -0.43 -21.71
CA ASN A 208 -22.88 0.76 -21.99
C ASN A 208 -21.37 0.48 -21.91
N THR A 209 -20.98 -0.70 -21.44
CA THR A 209 -19.57 -1.14 -21.37
C THR A 209 -19.36 -2.50 -22.01
N LEU A 210 -18.11 -2.80 -22.42
CA LEU A 210 -17.77 -4.09 -23.02
C LEU A 210 -18.01 -5.24 -22.03
N SER A 211 -17.68 -5.04 -20.75
CA SER A 211 -17.93 -6.00 -19.67
C SER A 211 -19.41 -6.39 -19.60
N MET A 212 -20.29 -5.39 -19.70
CA MET A 212 -21.74 -5.60 -19.68
C MET A 212 -22.28 -6.22 -20.97
N VAL A 213 -21.71 -5.89 -22.14
CA VAL A 213 -22.03 -6.58 -23.40
C VAL A 213 -21.66 -8.07 -23.31
N LEU A 214 -20.47 -8.40 -22.79
CA LEU A 214 -20.03 -9.77 -22.59
C LEU A 214 -20.95 -10.51 -21.61
N LEU A 215 -21.29 -9.90 -20.47
CA LEU A 215 -22.22 -10.48 -19.51
C LEU A 215 -23.59 -10.76 -20.15
N LYS A 216 -24.17 -9.79 -20.87
CA LYS A 216 -25.46 -9.94 -21.56
C LYS A 216 -25.43 -11.06 -22.61
N THR A 217 -24.38 -11.13 -23.41
CA THR A 217 -24.25 -12.15 -24.47
C THR A 217 -24.08 -13.55 -23.89
N ILE A 218 -23.25 -13.71 -22.85
CA ILE A 218 -23.09 -14.99 -22.13
C ILE A 218 -24.43 -15.41 -21.51
N LEU A 219 -25.15 -14.49 -20.88
CA LEU A 219 -26.48 -14.73 -20.34
C LEU A 219 -27.45 -15.24 -21.39
N LEU A 220 -27.59 -14.57 -22.54
CA LEU A 220 -28.47 -15.00 -23.64
C LEU A 220 -28.08 -16.38 -24.20
N LEU A 221 -26.78 -16.69 -24.25
CA LEU A 221 -26.29 -18.02 -24.62
C LEU A 221 -26.64 -19.09 -23.58
N GLN A 222 -26.67 -18.73 -22.29
CA GLN A 222 -27.08 -19.64 -21.23
C GLN A 222 -28.60 -19.82 -21.19
N THR A 223 -29.39 -18.76 -21.36
CA THR A 223 -30.87 -18.85 -21.36
C THR A 223 -31.40 -19.72 -22.49
N SER A 224 -30.83 -19.61 -23.69
CA SER A 224 -31.17 -20.47 -24.83
C SER A 224 -30.87 -21.95 -24.55
N LYS A 225 -29.74 -22.27 -23.91
CA LYS A 225 -29.41 -23.65 -23.48
C LYS A 225 -30.35 -24.17 -22.39
N VAL A 226 -30.72 -23.33 -21.43
CA VAL A 226 -31.64 -23.69 -20.34
C VAL A 226 -33.04 -23.95 -20.91
N SER A 227 -33.53 -23.13 -21.85
CA SER A 227 -34.81 -23.34 -22.53
C SER A 227 -34.86 -24.68 -23.28
N LEU A 228 -33.78 -25.07 -23.96
CA LEU A 228 -33.72 -26.35 -24.69
C LEU A 228 -33.74 -27.58 -23.78
N ARG A 229 -33.16 -27.47 -22.57
CA ARG A 229 -33.24 -28.52 -21.55
C ARG A 229 -34.65 -28.62 -20.97
N ASP A 230 -35.28 -27.48 -20.71
CA ASP A 230 -36.65 -27.41 -20.18
C ASP A 230 -37.67 -27.95 -21.20
N ASP A 231 -37.49 -27.68 -22.50
CA ASP A 231 -38.33 -28.24 -23.58
C ASP A 231 -38.11 -29.74 -23.84
N SER A 232 -36.93 -30.28 -23.51
CA SER A 232 -36.71 -31.74 -23.51
C SER A 232 -37.37 -32.40 -22.29
N LEU A 233 -37.26 -31.79 -21.11
CA LEU A 233 -37.88 -32.30 -19.87
C LEU A 233 -39.42 -32.21 -19.90
N ARG A 234 -39.99 -31.23 -20.60
CA ARG A 234 -41.46 -31.16 -20.87
C ARG A 234 -42.00 -32.33 -21.70
N LYS A 235 -41.15 -33.12 -22.38
CA LYS A 235 -41.57 -34.35 -23.07
C LYS A 235 -41.48 -35.62 -22.21
N GLU A 236 -40.79 -35.58 -21.08
CA GLU A 236 -40.65 -36.72 -20.16
C GLU A 236 -41.38 -36.56 -18.81
N GLU A 237 -41.77 -35.34 -18.40
CA GLU A 237 -42.15 -35.06 -16.99
C GLU A 237 -43.62 -34.60 -16.78
N LEU A 238 -44.56 -35.14 -17.55
CA LEU A 238 -46.01 -34.97 -17.26
C LEU A 238 -46.55 -35.90 -16.16
N VAL A 239 -45.70 -36.68 -15.48
CA VAL A 239 -46.13 -37.70 -14.51
C VAL A 239 -45.83 -37.35 -13.04
N GLU A 240 -44.96 -36.39 -12.71
CA GLU A 240 -44.57 -36.14 -11.30
C GLU A 240 -44.95 -34.77 -10.70
N ILE A 241 -45.50 -33.83 -11.47
CA ILE A 241 -45.76 -32.45 -11.00
C ILE A 241 -46.96 -32.32 -10.02
N LEU A 242 -47.73 -33.39 -9.77
CA LEU A 242 -48.81 -33.38 -8.78
C LEU A 242 -48.38 -33.58 -7.31
N ARG A 243 -47.08 -33.64 -6.98
CA ARG A 243 -46.62 -33.95 -5.61
C ARG A 243 -45.68 -32.92 -4.94
N GLY A 244 -45.28 -31.84 -5.62
CA GLY A 244 -44.18 -30.98 -5.14
C GLY A 244 -44.49 -29.50 -4.97
N LEU A 245 -45.71 -29.11 -4.63
CA LEU A 245 -45.98 -27.75 -4.18
C LEU A 245 -45.37 -27.54 -2.79
N SER A 246 -44.23 -26.85 -2.73
CA SER A 246 -43.62 -26.09 -1.60
C SER A 246 -42.13 -26.40 -1.46
N ASP A 247 -41.28 -25.54 -2.03
CA ASP A 247 -40.05 -25.05 -1.38
C ASP A 247 -39.22 -24.23 -2.39
N THR A 248 -39.55 -22.95 -2.56
CA THR A 248 -38.59 -21.97 -3.08
C THR A 248 -37.73 -21.49 -1.92
N GLY A 249 -36.77 -22.32 -1.54
CA GLY A 249 -35.70 -21.95 -0.61
C GLY A 249 -34.69 -20.98 -1.27
N PRO A 250 -33.93 -20.23 -0.45
CA PRO A 250 -32.96 -19.25 -0.93
C PRO A 250 -31.81 -19.90 -1.70
N ILE A 251 -31.33 -19.19 -2.72
CA ILE A 251 -30.16 -19.49 -3.54
C ILE A 251 -29.02 -19.99 -2.64
N VAL A 252 -28.44 -21.14 -3.02
CA VAL A 252 -27.44 -21.88 -2.24
C VAL A 252 -26.30 -20.94 -1.85
N LYS A 253 -26.26 -20.61 -0.57
CA LYS A 253 -25.18 -19.90 0.09
C LYS A 253 -23.95 -20.80 0.04
N GLY A 254 -23.10 -20.64 -0.98
CA GLY A 254 -21.69 -21.03 -0.86
C GLY A 254 -21.21 -20.45 0.47
N LYS A 255 -20.69 -21.30 1.37
CA LYS A 255 -20.38 -20.85 2.73
C LYS A 255 -19.42 -19.67 2.57
N ALA A 256 -19.73 -18.50 3.13
CA ALA A 256 -18.85 -17.31 3.02
C ALA A 256 -17.38 -17.62 3.41
N SER A 257 -17.19 -18.65 4.25
CA SER A 257 -15.90 -19.24 4.60
C SER A 257 -15.11 -19.84 3.42
N ASP A 258 -15.77 -20.38 2.39
CA ASP A 258 -15.10 -20.97 1.22
C ASP A 258 -14.57 -19.87 0.30
N VAL A 259 -15.34 -18.79 0.09
CA VAL A 259 -14.92 -17.63 -0.74
C VAL A 259 -13.78 -16.87 -0.06
N ASP A 260 -13.86 -16.65 1.26
CA ASP A 260 -12.78 -16.02 2.04
C ASP A 260 -11.46 -16.81 1.93
N ARG A 261 -11.54 -18.14 1.99
CA ARG A 261 -10.40 -19.03 1.78
C ARG A 261 -9.85 -18.90 0.36
N VAL A 262 -10.70 -18.91 -0.67
CA VAL A 262 -10.29 -18.78 -2.08
C VAL A 262 -9.54 -17.47 -2.33
N MET A 263 -10.05 -16.34 -1.81
CA MET A 263 -9.34 -15.06 -1.91
C MET A 263 -7.96 -15.11 -1.25
N LYS A 264 -7.87 -15.67 -0.03
CA LYS A 264 -6.63 -15.76 0.73
C LYS A 264 -5.61 -16.69 0.06
N GLU A 265 -6.06 -17.83 -0.45
CA GLU A 265 -5.21 -18.77 -1.20
C GLU A 265 -4.70 -18.14 -2.50
N ALA A 266 -5.53 -17.40 -3.23
CA ALA A 266 -5.12 -16.69 -4.44
C ALA A 266 -4.03 -15.65 -4.14
N GLU A 267 -4.17 -14.89 -3.05
CA GLU A 267 -3.14 -13.95 -2.58
C GLU A 267 -1.84 -14.67 -2.19
N GLU A 268 -1.92 -15.75 -1.41
CA GLU A 268 -0.73 -16.48 -0.96
C GLU A 268 0.01 -17.13 -2.13
N GLN A 269 -0.71 -17.70 -3.09
CA GLN A 269 -0.12 -18.26 -4.30
C GLN A 269 0.56 -17.18 -5.15
N ALA A 270 -0.07 -16.01 -5.29
CA ALA A 270 0.54 -14.90 -6.01
C ALA A 270 1.80 -14.38 -5.30
N ALA A 271 1.79 -14.29 -3.96
CA ALA A 271 2.95 -13.90 -3.17
C ALA A 271 4.11 -14.89 -3.34
N LYS A 272 3.84 -16.21 -3.27
CA LYS A 272 4.85 -17.26 -3.50
C LYS A 272 5.45 -17.18 -4.90
N ARG A 273 4.62 -16.97 -5.93
CA ARG A 273 5.12 -16.80 -7.31
C ARG A 273 5.99 -15.55 -7.45
N ALA A 274 5.59 -14.44 -6.83
CA ALA A 274 6.35 -13.19 -6.86
C ALA A 274 7.72 -13.34 -6.17
N GLU A 275 7.76 -14.00 -5.01
CA GLU A 275 8.99 -14.30 -4.29
C GLU A 275 9.91 -15.21 -5.10
N GLU A 276 9.37 -16.26 -5.71
CA GLU A 276 10.15 -17.16 -6.58
C GLU A 276 10.73 -16.43 -7.79
N THR A 277 9.95 -15.54 -8.43
CA THR A 277 10.44 -14.73 -9.55
C THR A 277 11.55 -13.77 -9.11
N ALA A 278 11.38 -13.10 -7.96
CA ALA A 278 12.38 -12.18 -7.42
C ALA A 278 13.67 -12.92 -7.02
N ALA A 279 13.56 -14.12 -6.45
CA ALA A 279 14.70 -14.96 -6.11
C ALA A 279 15.50 -15.37 -7.36
N LYS A 280 14.81 -15.80 -8.43
CA LYS A 280 15.45 -16.15 -9.72
C LYS A 280 16.14 -14.95 -10.36
N GLU A 281 15.54 -13.77 -10.31
CA GLU A 281 16.15 -12.54 -10.82
C GLU A 281 17.37 -12.11 -10.00
N ALA A 282 17.29 -12.20 -8.67
CA ALA A 282 18.41 -11.91 -7.78
C ALA A 282 19.57 -12.88 -7.99
N GLU A 283 19.30 -14.18 -8.17
CA GLU A 283 20.33 -15.18 -8.49
C GLU A 283 21.00 -14.87 -9.83
N LYS A 284 20.21 -14.52 -10.87
CA LYS A 284 20.75 -14.13 -12.17
C LYS A 284 21.60 -12.86 -12.07
N ALA A 285 21.19 -11.87 -11.29
CA ALA A 285 21.94 -10.64 -11.07
C ALA A 285 23.26 -10.92 -10.30
N ALA A 286 23.22 -11.78 -9.29
CA ALA A 286 24.40 -12.21 -8.55
C ALA A 286 25.37 -13.00 -9.45
N ALA A 287 24.88 -13.92 -10.27
CA ALA A 287 25.69 -14.66 -11.23
C ALA A 287 26.34 -13.72 -12.27
N ALA A 288 25.60 -12.72 -12.75
CA ALA A 288 26.15 -11.70 -13.65
C ALA A 288 27.25 -10.86 -12.97
N ALA A 289 27.04 -10.46 -11.71
CA ALA A 289 28.05 -9.72 -10.95
C ALA A 289 29.33 -10.54 -10.71
N VAL A 290 29.20 -11.84 -10.40
CA VAL A 290 30.34 -12.76 -10.26
C VAL A 290 31.09 -12.91 -11.58
N ALA A 291 30.39 -13.06 -12.70
CA ALA A 291 31.03 -13.15 -14.02
C ALA A 291 31.78 -11.87 -14.39
N VAL A 292 31.24 -10.70 -14.05
CA VAL A 292 31.94 -9.40 -14.24
C VAL A 292 33.18 -9.32 -13.36
N ALA A 293 33.09 -9.70 -12.08
CA ALA A 293 34.22 -9.70 -11.16
C ALA A 293 35.35 -10.65 -11.62
N GLN A 294 35.00 -11.83 -12.15
CA GLN A 294 35.98 -12.76 -12.73
C GLN A 294 36.70 -12.16 -13.94
N ARG A 295 35.98 -11.53 -14.87
CA ARG A 295 36.59 -10.85 -16.02
C ARG A 295 37.52 -9.71 -15.62
N ILE A 296 37.15 -8.93 -14.59
CA ILE A 296 38.00 -7.87 -14.04
C ILE A 296 39.27 -8.47 -13.43
N ALA A 297 39.15 -9.54 -12.63
CA ALA A 297 40.29 -10.21 -12.02
C ALA A 297 41.23 -10.84 -13.07
N GLU A 298 40.69 -11.46 -14.11
CA GLU A 298 41.46 -12.00 -15.24
C GLU A 298 42.19 -10.88 -16.00
N ALA A 299 41.50 -9.77 -16.30
CA ALA A 299 42.13 -8.61 -16.93
C ALA A 299 43.28 -8.06 -16.08
N GLN A 300 43.07 -7.86 -14.77
CA GLN A 300 44.09 -7.40 -13.84
C GLN A 300 45.27 -8.38 -13.74
N ALA A 301 45.02 -9.69 -13.74
CA ALA A 301 46.08 -10.70 -13.74
C ALA A 301 46.92 -10.65 -15.03
N THR A 302 46.28 -10.52 -16.19
CA THR A 302 46.99 -10.38 -17.47
C THR A 302 47.80 -9.08 -17.56
N GLU A 303 47.32 -8.00 -16.94
CA GLU A 303 48.04 -6.74 -16.87
C GLU A 303 49.22 -6.79 -15.89
N ALA A 304 49.08 -7.49 -14.77
CA ALA A 304 50.18 -7.70 -13.82
C ALA A 304 51.30 -8.59 -14.40
N GLU A 305 50.94 -9.66 -15.13
CA GLU A 305 51.91 -10.48 -15.86
C GLU A 305 52.64 -9.65 -16.95
N ALA A 306 51.89 -8.79 -17.65
CA ALA A 306 52.46 -7.88 -18.62
C ALA A 306 53.50 -6.92 -18.02
N ALA A 307 53.20 -6.33 -16.86
CA ALA A 307 54.10 -5.43 -16.14
C ALA A 307 55.39 -6.15 -15.68
N ASN A 308 55.26 -7.37 -15.15
CA ASN A 308 56.43 -8.17 -14.74
C ASN A 308 57.36 -8.51 -15.92
N GLU A 309 56.79 -8.88 -17.08
CA GLU A 309 57.58 -9.13 -18.29
C GLU A 309 58.33 -7.87 -18.77
N GLU A 310 57.70 -6.68 -18.68
CA GLU A 310 58.32 -5.40 -19.05
C GLU A 310 59.46 -5.00 -18.10
N GLU A 311 59.30 -5.20 -16.78
CA GLU A 311 60.37 -5.00 -15.80
C GLU A 311 61.57 -5.93 -16.07
N GLU A 312 61.32 -7.19 -16.43
CA GLU A 312 62.39 -8.14 -16.76
C GLU A 312 63.15 -7.72 -18.04
N ILE A 313 62.43 -7.28 -19.07
CA ILE A 313 63.03 -6.72 -20.30
C ILE A 313 63.92 -5.53 -19.95
N ALA A 314 63.43 -4.58 -19.15
CA ALA A 314 64.18 -3.39 -18.74
C ALA A 314 65.47 -3.76 -17.98
N CYS A 315 65.41 -4.75 -17.08
CA CYS A 315 66.56 -5.26 -16.34
C CYS A 315 67.63 -5.89 -17.28
N LEU A 316 67.19 -6.71 -18.24
CA LEU A 316 68.08 -7.34 -19.22
C LEU A 316 68.73 -6.33 -20.17
N LEU A 317 67.99 -5.28 -20.59
CA LEU A 317 68.53 -4.18 -21.39
C LEU A 317 69.57 -3.35 -20.61
N ALA A 318 69.32 -3.07 -19.34
CA ALA A 318 70.29 -2.40 -18.47
C ALA A 318 71.57 -3.23 -18.29
N LYS A 319 71.44 -4.56 -18.14
CA LYS A 319 72.58 -5.49 -18.08
C LYS A 319 73.37 -5.52 -19.38
N LYS A 320 72.70 -5.42 -20.53
CA LYS A 320 73.30 -5.31 -21.87
C LYS A 320 74.13 -4.02 -22.01
N ALA A 321 73.56 -2.90 -21.59
CA ALA A 321 74.23 -1.59 -21.62
C ALA A 321 75.50 -1.57 -20.75
N ARG A 322 75.49 -2.25 -19.60
CA ARG A 322 76.64 -2.30 -18.68
C ARG A 322 77.74 -3.29 -19.08
N ARG A 323 77.40 -4.45 -19.67
CA ARG A 323 78.35 -5.53 -19.99
C ARG A 323 78.70 -5.68 -21.48
N GLY A 324 78.08 -4.89 -22.36
CA GLY A 324 78.28 -4.91 -23.81
C GLY A 324 77.65 -6.11 -24.52
N LYS A 325 77.90 -7.34 -24.07
CA LYS A 325 77.34 -8.58 -24.64
C LYS A 325 76.66 -9.44 -23.57
N LEU A 326 75.38 -9.76 -23.78
CA LEU A 326 74.63 -10.72 -22.93
C LEU A 326 75.09 -12.16 -23.18
N VAL A 327 74.92 -13.02 -22.17
CA VAL A 327 75.13 -14.47 -22.30
C VAL A 327 74.06 -15.04 -23.24
N LYS A 328 74.37 -16.14 -23.97
CA LYS A 328 73.44 -16.76 -24.94
C LYS A 328 72.04 -17.00 -24.36
N LYS A 329 71.95 -17.53 -23.14
CA LYS A 329 70.70 -17.77 -22.41
C LYS A 329 69.90 -16.49 -22.13
N ASP A 330 70.56 -15.43 -21.67
CA ASP A 330 69.90 -14.15 -21.39
C ASP A 330 69.43 -13.46 -22.69
N ARG A 331 70.18 -13.63 -23.79
CA ARG A 331 69.80 -13.11 -25.11
C ARG A 331 68.58 -13.83 -25.69
N GLU A 332 68.51 -15.15 -25.53
CA GLU A 332 67.34 -15.95 -25.92
C GLU A 332 66.11 -15.58 -25.09
N ARG A 333 66.28 -15.35 -23.78
CA ARG A 333 65.20 -14.93 -22.87
C ARG A 333 64.67 -13.54 -23.19
N LEU A 334 65.55 -12.58 -23.49
CA LEU A 334 65.16 -11.24 -23.95
C LEU A 334 64.34 -11.31 -25.25
N SER A 335 64.80 -12.08 -26.25
CA SER A 335 64.09 -12.22 -27.53
C SER A 335 62.71 -12.88 -27.37
N ALA A 336 62.57 -13.81 -26.41
CA ALA A 336 61.28 -14.44 -26.13
C ALA A 336 60.30 -13.47 -25.45
N LEU A 337 60.78 -12.66 -24.48
CA LEU A 337 59.96 -11.66 -23.80
C LEU A 337 59.53 -10.51 -24.73
N GLU A 338 60.43 -10.05 -25.60
CA GLU A 338 60.10 -9.05 -26.64
C GLU A 338 59.03 -9.58 -27.61
N HIS A 339 59.11 -10.86 -28.01
CA HIS A 339 58.11 -11.50 -28.86
C HIS A 339 56.74 -11.68 -28.18
N ASN A 340 56.72 -11.95 -26.87
CA ASN A 340 55.49 -11.98 -26.09
C ASN A 340 54.87 -10.58 -25.99
N ALA A 341 55.68 -9.54 -25.78
CA ALA A 341 55.22 -8.16 -25.73
C ALA A 341 54.63 -7.70 -27.08
N THR A 342 55.27 -8.02 -28.21
CA THR A 342 54.72 -7.70 -29.54
C THR A 342 53.43 -8.45 -29.82
N LYS A 343 53.35 -9.74 -29.46
CA LYS A 343 52.09 -10.50 -29.56
C LYS A 343 50.96 -9.91 -28.72
N ARG A 344 51.24 -9.44 -27.51
CA ARG A 344 50.25 -8.76 -26.66
C ARG A 344 49.83 -7.42 -27.25
N ALA A 345 50.74 -6.66 -27.86
CA ALA A 345 50.41 -5.42 -28.57
C ALA A 345 49.53 -5.68 -29.80
N GLU A 346 49.86 -6.71 -30.59
CA GLU A 346 49.06 -7.16 -31.74
C GLU A 346 47.65 -7.60 -31.30
N ALA A 347 47.55 -8.39 -30.23
CA ALA A 347 46.25 -8.83 -29.67
C ALA A 347 45.41 -7.65 -29.17
N LYS A 348 46.00 -6.65 -28.50
CA LYS A 348 45.32 -5.42 -28.08
C LYS A 348 44.84 -4.60 -29.28
N THR A 349 45.66 -4.47 -30.34
CA THR A 349 45.26 -3.77 -31.57
C THR A 349 44.16 -4.49 -32.34
N ALA A 350 44.18 -5.82 -32.39
CA ALA A 350 43.14 -6.62 -33.02
C ALA A 350 41.80 -6.55 -32.27
N LEU A 351 41.83 -6.48 -30.93
CA LEU A 351 40.65 -6.34 -30.09
C LEU A 351 40.02 -4.93 -30.22
N ALA A 352 40.83 -3.89 -30.42
CA ALA A 352 40.37 -2.53 -30.73
C ALA A 352 39.78 -2.38 -32.15
N LEU A 353 40.18 -3.21 -33.11
CA LEU A 353 39.66 -3.20 -34.49
C LEU A 353 38.39 -4.06 -34.68
N SER A 354 38.03 -4.89 -33.71
CA SER A 354 36.89 -5.81 -33.75
C SER A 354 35.79 -5.48 -32.73
N ALA A 355 35.85 -4.33 -32.04
CA ALA A 355 34.79 -3.91 -31.15
C ALA A 355 33.49 -3.68 -31.95
N PRO A 356 32.36 -4.34 -31.60
CA PRO A 356 31.07 -3.98 -32.18
C PRO A 356 30.71 -2.56 -31.72
N ALA A 357 30.21 -1.74 -32.65
CA ALA A 357 29.55 -0.49 -32.32
C ALA A 357 28.45 -0.78 -31.28
N ALA A 358 28.70 -0.40 -30.04
CA ALA A 358 27.69 -0.42 -29.00
C ALA A 358 26.71 0.71 -29.28
N ASP A 359 25.44 0.35 -29.27
CA ASP A 359 24.24 1.18 -29.24
C ASP A 359 24.44 2.48 -28.44
N GLU A 360 23.85 3.55 -28.98
CA GLU A 360 23.64 4.80 -28.25
C GLU A 360 22.86 4.53 -26.95
N VAL A 361 23.54 4.71 -25.83
CA VAL A 361 22.90 4.98 -24.55
C VAL A 361 22.90 6.50 -24.42
N ASP A 362 21.74 7.11 -24.70
CA ASP A 362 21.45 8.52 -24.42
C ASP A 362 21.57 8.75 -22.90
N LEU A 363 22.71 9.30 -22.49
CA LEU A 363 22.89 9.97 -21.21
C LEU A 363 23.10 11.45 -21.51
N SER A 364 21.99 12.15 -21.66
CA SER A 364 21.93 13.60 -21.59
C SER A 364 22.27 14.05 -20.16
N GLU A 365 23.52 14.45 -19.94
CA GLU A 365 23.94 15.17 -18.73
C GLU A 365 23.36 16.61 -18.73
N PRO A 366 22.76 17.09 -17.63
CA PRO A 366 22.45 18.49 -17.46
C PRO A 366 23.71 19.29 -17.11
N SER A 367 23.98 20.34 -17.88
CA SER A 367 25.03 21.31 -17.62
C SER A 367 24.77 22.09 -16.34
N PHE A 368 25.58 21.84 -15.31
CA PHE A 368 25.63 22.65 -14.09
C PHE A 368 26.91 23.49 -14.09
N THR A 369 26.78 24.77 -14.40
CA THR A 369 27.85 25.76 -14.24
C THR A 369 27.86 26.28 -12.80
N PHE A 370 28.98 26.07 -12.10
CA PHE A 370 29.25 26.66 -10.79
C PHE A 370 29.47 28.19 -10.92
N PRO A 371 28.77 29.04 -10.16
CA PRO A 371 29.17 30.43 -9.95
C PRO A 371 30.32 30.49 -8.94
N THR A 372 31.43 31.10 -9.35
CA THR A 372 32.54 31.46 -8.46
C THR A 372 32.11 32.58 -7.52
N LEU A 373 32.39 32.40 -6.23
CA LEU A 373 32.38 33.47 -5.22
C LEU A 373 33.44 34.51 -5.59
N ASP A 374 33.02 35.75 -5.78
CA ASP A 374 33.89 36.91 -5.59
C ASP A 374 33.50 37.59 -4.27
N ASP A 375 34.47 37.62 -3.36
CA ASP A 375 34.50 38.43 -2.15
C ASP A 375 34.65 39.91 -2.53
N ASP A 376 33.68 40.76 -2.17
CA ASP A 376 33.95 42.10 -1.64
C ASP A 376 32.63 42.83 -1.32
N TYR A 377 32.21 42.80 -0.05
CA TYR A 377 31.23 43.75 0.44
C TYR A 377 31.56 44.18 1.87
N ASN A 378 32.45 45.17 1.97
CA ASN A 378 32.42 46.17 3.04
C ASN A 378 33.29 47.37 2.67
N SER A 379 32.66 48.45 2.21
CA SER A 379 33.14 49.79 2.55
C SER A 379 31.99 50.78 2.65
N VAL A 380 31.87 51.31 3.86
CA VAL A 380 30.95 52.30 4.37
C VAL A 380 31.47 53.71 4.07
N ARG A 381 30.57 54.72 4.17
CA ARG A 381 30.73 56.21 4.25
C ARG A 381 30.67 56.97 2.92
N SER A 382 30.05 58.15 2.81
CA SER A 382 29.36 59.04 3.76
C SER A 382 28.73 60.22 2.98
N SER A 383 27.54 60.67 3.39
CA SER A 383 27.03 62.06 3.34
C SER A 383 26.68 62.65 1.95
N VAL A 384 25.61 63.44 1.76
CA VAL A 384 25.14 64.60 2.53
C VAL A 384 23.65 64.92 2.20
N ASP A 385 22.87 65.29 3.25
CA ASP A 385 21.69 66.18 3.33
C ASP A 385 20.38 65.88 2.53
N ARG A 386 19.16 66.04 3.06
CA ARG A 386 18.66 66.63 4.32
C ARG A 386 17.20 66.23 4.57
N ASP A 387 16.87 66.07 5.85
CA ASP A 387 15.63 66.42 6.57
C ASP A 387 14.24 65.84 6.18
N ILE A 388 13.81 64.95 7.08
CA ILE A 388 12.48 64.44 7.47
C ILE A 388 11.57 65.62 7.94
N PRO A 389 10.23 65.64 7.71
CA PRO A 389 9.35 64.85 8.58
C PRO A 389 8.14 64.12 8.01
N ALA A 390 7.77 63.16 8.86
CA ALA A 390 6.74 62.14 8.84
C ALA A 390 5.30 62.64 8.58
N PRO A 391 4.34 61.71 8.36
CA PRO A 391 3.06 62.02 7.74
C PRO A 391 2.03 62.46 8.79
N ASP A 392 1.38 63.59 8.51
CA ASP A 392 0.17 64.01 9.19
C ASP A 392 -1.09 63.63 8.37
N GLN A 393 -2.13 63.39 9.15
CA GLN A 393 -3.44 62.84 8.81
C GLN A 393 -4.20 63.46 7.62
N PRO A 394 -5.21 62.73 7.08
CA PRO A 394 -6.00 63.19 5.95
C PRO A 394 -7.03 64.27 6.33
N HIS A 395 -6.98 65.41 5.64
CA HIS A 395 -8.04 66.42 5.65
C HIS A 395 -8.92 66.32 4.40
N THR A 396 -10.13 65.81 4.64
CA THR A 396 -11.43 66.39 4.27
C THR A 396 -11.58 67.20 2.97
N LYS A 397 -12.53 66.79 2.13
CA LYS A 397 -13.49 67.75 1.52
C LYS A 397 -14.88 67.14 1.36
N ASN A 398 -15.79 67.72 2.15
CA ASN A 398 -17.24 67.52 2.15
C ASN A 398 -17.91 68.15 0.93
N LYS A 399 -19.11 67.65 0.60
CA LYS A 399 -20.37 68.33 0.18
C LYS A 399 -21.33 67.22 -0.30
N ASP A 400 -22.59 67.06 0.10
CA ASP A 400 -23.53 67.89 0.87
C ASP A 400 -24.67 66.97 1.39
N GLU A 401 -25.20 67.32 2.58
CA GLU A 401 -26.60 67.26 3.05
C GLU A 401 -27.31 65.88 3.18
N SER A 402 -28.04 65.49 4.25
CA SER A 402 -28.68 66.17 5.39
C SER A 402 -29.08 65.10 6.46
N PHE A 403 -28.81 65.33 7.76
CA PHE A 403 -29.78 65.63 8.86
C PHE A 403 -30.71 64.46 9.26
N ALA A 404 -30.88 63.96 10.49
CA ALA A 404 -30.52 64.31 11.89
C ALA A 404 -30.77 63.05 12.76
N GLU A 405 -29.86 62.66 13.68
CA GLU A 405 -29.94 62.75 15.16
C GLU A 405 -31.06 61.89 15.83
N HIS A 406 -30.88 61.15 16.94
CA HIS A 406 -29.95 61.27 18.07
C HIS A 406 -29.90 59.95 18.91
N ALA A 407 -28.72 59.72 19.51
CA ALA A 407 -28.45 59.28 20.91
C ALA A 407 -28.90 57.86 21.36
N SER A 408 -28.17 57.08 22.15
CA SER A 408 -26.97 57.36 22.96
C SER A 408 -26.36 56.04 23.47
N SER A 409 -25.03 55.94 23.42
CA SER A 409 -24.12 55.44 24.47
C SER A 409 -24.49 54.22 25.34
N ASN A 410 -23.74 53.12 25.20
CA ASN A 410 -22.74 52.67 26.20
C ASN A 410 -22.25 51.24 25.90
N SER A 411 -20.93 51.08 25.77
CA SER A 411 -20.21 49.85 26.13
C SER A 411 -19.76 49.99 27.60
N PRO A 412 -19.48 48.91 28.38
CA PRO A 412 -18.25 48.14 28.15
C PRO A 412 -18.26 46.64 28.55
N SER A 413 -17.35 45.91 27.89
CA SER A 413 -16.42 44.84 28.33
C SER A 413 -16.79 43.75 29.36
N SER A 414 -16.42 42.52 28.97
CA SER A 414 -15.67 41.51 29.76
C SER A 414 -16.27 40.92 31.05
N ASN A 415 -16.59 39.62 31.03
CA ASN A 415 -15.75 38.57 31.64
C ASN A 415 -16.42 37.18 31.60
N ASP A 416 -15.56 36.17 31.43
CA ASP A 416 -15.53 34.85 32.06
C ASP A 416 -16.84 34.13 32.41
N ASN A 417 -17.03 32.93 31.86
CA ASN A 417 -17.91 31.93 32.46
C ASN A 417 -17.24 30.55 32.56
N ASP A 418 -17.16 30.12 33.81
CA ASP A 418 -16.73 28.84 34.36
C ASP A 418 -17.39 27.62 33.71
N TRP A 419 -16.59 26.57 33.48
CA TRP A 419 -17.07 25.23 33.18
C TRP A 419 -17.30 24.45 34.49
N GLN A 420 -18.56 24.33 34.91
CA GLN A 420 -18.93 23.46 36.03
C GLN A 420 -19.11 22.00 35.59
N TYR A 421 -18.40 21.14 36.33
CA TYR A 421 -18.46 19.67 36.36
C TYR A 421 -19.89 19.16 36.65
N MET A 422 -20.47 18.36 35.73
CA MET A 422 -21.64 17.50 36.03
C MET A 422 -21.13 16.10 36.41
N GLY A 423 -21.09 15.83 37.71
CA GLY A 423 -20.92 14.49 38.26
C GLY A 423 -22.28 13.78 38.36
N ILE A 424 -22.44 12.69 37.62
CA ILE A 424 -23.60 11.79 37.73
C ILE A 424 -23.18 10.61 38.62
N SER A 425 -23.95 10.35 39.67
CA SER A 425 -23.91 9.08 40.41
C SER A 425 -25.31 8.45 40.43
N PRO A 426 -25.40 7.11 40.48
CA PRO A 426 -26.61 6.35 40.15
C PRO A 426 -27.51 6.18 41.38
N SER A 427 -28.81 5.97 41.16
CA SER A 427 -29.71 5.51 42.22
C SER A 427 -30.54 4.31 41.76
N SER A 428 -30.58 3.35 42.68
CA SER A 428 -31.01 1.98 42.60
C SER A 428 -32.53 1.79 42.55
N ALA A 429 -32.92 0.67 41.94
CA ALA A 429 -34.23 0.06 41.97
C ALA A 429 -34.73 -0.24 43.39
N SER A 430 -36.03 -0.06 43.60
CA SER A 430 -36.79 -0.69 44.68
C SER A 430 -38.14 -1.14 44.14
N ASP A 431 -38.28 -2.47 44.10
CA ASP A 431 -39.48 -3.25 43.88
C ASP A 431 -40.52 -2.96 44.98
N GLY A 432 -41.81 -2.98 44.64
CA GLY A 432 -42.90 -2.76 45.57
C GLY A 432 -44.24 -3.21 45.00
N SER A 433 -44.62 -4.44 45.32
CA SER A 433 -45.92 -5.06 45.07
C SER A 433 -47.06 -4.29 45.74
N ILE A 434 -48.18 -4.09 45.00
CA ILE A 434 -49.56 -4.47 45.37
C ILE A 434 -50.29 -4.82 44.07
#